data_AF-Q6AKK3-F1
#
_entry.id   AF-Q6AKK3-F1
#
_cell.length_a   1.000
_cell.length_b   1.000
_cell.length_c   1.000
_cell.angle_alpha   90.00
_cell.angle_beta   90.00
_cell.angle_gamma   90.00
#
_symmetry.space_group_name_H-M   'P 1'
#
loop_
_entity.id
_entity.type
_entity.pdbx_description
1 polymer ?
#
loop_
_entity_poly.entity_id
_entity_poly.type
_entity_poly.pdbx_seq_one_letter_code
_entity_poly.pdbx_strand_id
1 'polypeptide(L)'
;MFGLTEQNLHRDLKKKGVGLSYLKHSRNFIVRFRNIDKRGVLKSLVYENRRKNNGKRVIDKIISGGQTGADRAGLDLALARGIPHGGAIPWGRRTEAGILPDKYQLVEMETDSYPARSEKNILDADVTVIFTHGKLAGGSLFTRSKARQHNKPVLHIDLDKRGLSEAALILSLFLRKNRVKVVNVAGTRASKDPAIYRKTYAVLDLCLERRGVQLDLFFPE
;
A
#
# COMPACT_ATOMS: atom_id res chain seq x y z
N MET A 1 -26.04 -11.23 19.81
CA MET A 1 -26.33 -10.83 18.42
C MET A 1 -26.37 -9.30 18.37
N PHE A 2 -25.21 -8.63 18.26
CA PHE A 2 -25.17 -7.16 18.25
C PHE A 2 -25.00 -6.69 16.81
N GLY A 3 -26.07 -6.12 16.24
CA GLY A 3 -25.99 -5.40 14.98
C GLY A 3 -24.99 -4.25 15.07
N LEU A 4 -24.12 -4.12 14.07
CA LEU A 4 -23.19 -3.01 13.98
C LEU A 4 -23.93 -1.76 13.47
N THR A 5 -24.25 -0.85 14.37
CA THR A 5 -24.65 0.53 14.04
C THR A 5 -23.45 1.32 13.51
N GLU A 6 -23.67 2.47 12.84
CA GLU A 6 -22.59 3.35 12.34
C GLU A 6 -21.55 3.69 13.43
N GLN A 7 -22.00 3.84 14.68
CA GLN A 7 -21.14 4.10 15.85
C GLN A 7 -20.31 2.87 16.25
N ASN A 8 -20.86 1.66 16.12
CA ASN A 8 -20.14 0.42 16.39
C ASN A 8 -19.08 0.15 15.29
N LEU A 9 -19.38 0.47 14.02
CA LEU A 9 -18.43 0.38 12.91
C LEU A 9 -17.24 1.33 13.12
N HIS A 10 -17.51 2.54 13.64
CA HIS A 10 -16.50 3.53 14.05
C HIS A 10 -15.53 2.94 15.06
N ARG A 11 -16.07 2.26 16.06
CA ARG A 11 -15.30 1.61 17.13
C ARG A 11 -14.46 0.45 16.60
N ASP A 12 -15.03 -0.42 15.76
CA ASP A 12 -14.34 -1.60 15.25
C ASP A 12 -13.26 -1.27 14.22
N LEU A 13 -13.55 -0.34 13.30
CA LEU A 13 -12.53 0.19 12.41
C LEU A 13 -11.42 0.88 13.22
N LYS A 14 -11.75 1.66 14.25
CA LYS A 14 -10.76 2.30 15.14
C LYS A 14 -9.90 1.27 15.89
N LYS A 15 -10.47 0.18 16.39
CA LYS A 15 -9.72 -0.96 16.99
C LYS A 15 -8.78 -1.62 15.99
N LYS A 16 -9.16 -1.70 14.71
CA LYS A 16 -8.31 -2.17 13.60
C LYS A 16 -7.34 -1.10 13.07
N GLY A 17 -7.24 0.06 13.72
CA GLY A 17 -6.33 1.16 13.35
C GLY A 17 -6.87 2.09 12.25
N VAL A 18 -8.13 1.96 11.87
CA VAL A 18 -8.84 2.75 10.84
C VAL A 18 -9.87 3.66 11.51
N GLY A 19 -9.50 4.87 11.91
CA GLY A 19 -10.47 5.77 12.53
C GLY A 19 -11.50 6.30 11.51
N LEU A 20 -12.80 6.02 11.66
CA LEU A 20 -13.85 6.65 10.83
C LEU A 20 -13.95 8.18 11.04
N SER A 21 -13.28 8.75 12.06
CA SER A 21 -13.12 10.20 12.20
C SER A 21 -12.37 10.79 11.01
N TYR A 22 -11.45 10.02 10.40
CA TYR A 22 -10.78 10.36 9.14
C TYR A 22 -11.74 10.44 7.96
N LEU A 23 -12.77 9.58 7.94
CA LEU A 23 -13.77 9.52 6.87
C LEU A 23 -14.78 10.67 6.98
N LYS A 24 -15.18 11.08 8.19
CA LYS A 24 -16.08 12.23 8.42
C LYS A 24 -15.42 13.59 8.20
N HIS A 25 -14.10 13.72 8.38
CA HIS A 25 -13.38 15.00 8.23
C HIS A 25 -12.74 15.21 6.85
N SER A 26 -12.81 14.23 5.95
CA SER A 26 -12.25 14.37 4.61
C SER A 26 -13.28 14.99 3.67
N ARG A 27 -13.13 16.30 3.38
CA ARG A 27 -13.96 17.04 2.39
C ARG A 27 -13.99 16.41 0.99
N ASN A 28 -13.11 15.45 0.73
CA ASN A 28 -12.91 14.81 -0.56
C ASN A 28 -13.58 13.44 -0.67
N PHE A 29 -14.11 12.87 0.43
CA PHE A 29 -14.71 11.54 0.61
C PHE A 29 -16.26 11.53 0.60
N ILE A 30 -16.94 10.56 -0.03
CA ILE A 30 -18.28 10.12 0.36
C ILE A 30 -18.18 8.65 0.77
N VAL A 31 -18.54 8.34 2.02
CA VAL A 31 -18.83 6.96 2.41
C VAL A 31 -20.30 6.71 2.12
N ARG A 32 -20.59 5.74 1.27
CA ARG A 32 -21.94 5.21 1.05
C ARG A 32 -22.06 3.87 1.73
N PHE A 33 -22.95 3.79 2.70
CA PHE A 33 -23.39 2.51 3.23
C PHE A 33 -24.17 1.77 2.14
N ARG A 34 -23.79 0.53 1.83
CA ARG A 34 -24.46 -0.28 0.81
C ARG A 34 -24.76 -1.67 1.35
N ASN A 35 -25.81 -2.30 0.83
CA ASN A 35 -26.15 -3.68 1.14
C ASN A 35 -26.39 -3.89 2.65
N ILE A 36 -27.56 -3.49 3.13
CA ILE A 36 -28.01 -3.75 4.50
C ILE A 36 -28.90 -4.98 4.44
N ASP A 37 -28.63 -6.00 5.24
CA ASP A 37 -29.48 -7.20 5.25
C ASP A 37 -30.84 -6.92 5.91
N LYS A 38 -31.76 -7.90 5.82
CA LYS A 38 -33.12 -7.79 6.40
C LYS A 38 -33.13 -7.55 7.92
N ARG A 39 -32.01 -7.77 8.61
CA ARG A 39 -31.83 -7.56 10.05
C ARG A 39 -31.19 -6.19 10.37
N GLY A 40 -31.01 -5.33 9.37
CA GLY A 40 -30.39 -4.02 9.55
C GLY A 40 -28.86 -4.06 9.64
N VAL A 41 -28.23 -5.19 9.31
CA VAL A 41 -26.76 -5.33 9.38
C VAL A 41 -26.13 -4.86 8.08
N LEU A 42 -25.27 -3.84 8.17
CA LEU A 42 -24.48 -3.35 7.06
C LEU A 42 -23.49 -4.41 6.56
N LYS A 43 -23.59 -4.84 5.30
CA LYS A 43 -22.71 -5.85 4.68
C LYS A 43 -21.60 -5.24 3.83
N SER A 44 -21.77 -4.01 3.35
CA SER A 44 -20.72 -3.35 2.57
C SER A 44 -20.74 -1.84 2.74
N LEU A 45 -19.63 -1.20 2.44
CA LEU A 45 -19.60 0.24 2.23
C LEU A 45 -18.74 0.55 1.02
N VAL A 46 -19.09 1.61 0.32
CA VAL A 46 -18.31 2.13 -0.79
C VAL A 46 -17.74 3.47 -0.37
N TYR A 47 -16.45 3.63 -0.59
CA TYR A 47 -15.81 4.92 -0.42
C TYR A 47 -15.56 5.56 -1.77
N GLU A 48 -16.40 6.54 -2.13
CA GLU A 48 -16.37 7.23 -3.42
C GLU A 48 -15.60 8.53 -3.31
N ASN A 49 -14.71 8.81 -4.27
CA ASN A 49 -13.96 10.05 -4.34
C ASN A 49 -14.86 11.21 -4.80
N ARG A 50 -15.05 12.27 -3.99
CA ARG A 50 -15.91 13.43 -4.34
C ARG A 50 -15.42 14.19 -5.56
N ARG A 51 -14.10 14.28 -5.73
CA ARG A 51 -13.52 14.98 -6.88
C ARG A 51 -13.42 14.03 -8.06
N LYS A 52 -14.08 14.38 -9.17
CA LYS A 52 -13.65 13.93 -10.49
C LYS A 52 -12.19 14.36 -10.62
N ASN A 53 -11.25 13.42 -10.65
CA ASN A 53 -9.86 13.76 -10.93
C ASN A 53 -9.83 14.34 -12.35
N ASN A 54 -9.57 15.64 -12.49
CA ASN A 54 -9.40 16.35 -13.76
C ASN A 54 -8.12 15.90 -14.51
N GLY A 55 -7.88 14.59 -14.63
CA GLY A 55 -6.68 14.00 -15.23
C GLY A 55 -5.43 13.97 -14.34
N LYS A 56 -5.43 14.64 -13.17
CA LYS A 56 -4.26 14.66 -12.27
C LYS A 56 -4.10 13.30 -11.55
N ARG A 57 -2.90 12.72 -11.62
CA ARG A 57 -2.58 11.42 -11.01
C ARG A 57 -2.55 11.55 -9.48
N VAL A 58 -2.93 10.48 -8.78
CA VAL A 58 -2.91 10.43 -7.30
C VAL A 58 -1.48 10.27 -6.77
N ILE A 59 -0.59 9.70 -7.58
CA ILE A 59 0.84 9.51 -7.33
C ILE A 59 1.58 9.89 -8.62
N ASP A 60 2.70 10.59 -8.50
CA ASP A 60 3.53 11.01 -9.64
C ASP A 60 4.60 9.96 -9.99
N LYS A 61 5.12 9.21 -9.00
CA LYS A 61 6.12 8.16 -9.21
C LYS A 61 6.03 7.02 -8.18
N ILE A 62 6.27 5.79 -8.62
CA ILE A 62 6.47 4.62 -7.74
C ILE A 62 7.93 4.20 -7.80
N ILE A 63 8.60 4.05 -6.66
CA ILE A 63 9.97 3.53 -6.60
C ILE A 63 10.04 2.24 -5.77
N SER A 64 11.02 1.38 -6.05
CA SER A 64 11.34 0.21 -5.23
C SER A 64 12.79 -0.24 -5.42
N GLY A 65 13.22 -1.22 -4.63
CA GLY A 65 14.55 -1.83 -4.75
C GLY A 65 14.66 -2.90 -5.85
N GLY A 66 13.60 -3.14 -6.62
CA GLY A 66 13.59 -4.10 -7.73
C GLY A 66 13.62 -5.58 -7.33
N GLN A 67 13.67 -5.92 -6.04
CA GLN A 67 13.63 -7.32 -5.57
C GLN A 67 12.37 -8.03 -6.06
N THR A 68 12.37 -9.37 -6.09
CA THR A 68 11.13 -10.14 -6.29
C THR A 68 10.10 -9.83 -5.19
N GLY A 69 8.86 -10.28 -5.37
CA GLY A 69 7.81 -10.07 -4.37
C GLY A 69 7.25 -8.66 -4.41
N ALA A 70 7.18 -7.99 -3.25
CA ALA A 70 6.52 -6.69 -3.11
C ALA A 70 7.15 -5.58 -3.97
N ASP A 71 8.49 -5.49 -3.97
CA ASP A 71 9.24 -4.50 -4.75
C ASP A 71 8.89 -4.61 -6.25
N ARG A 72 8.86 -5.83 -6.78
CA ARG A 72 8.53 -6.11 -8.18
C ARG A 72 7.09 -5.76 -8.51
N ALA A 73 6.16 -6.11 -7.63
CA ALA A 73 4.74 -5.81 -7.81
C ALA A 73 4.48 -4.30 -7.95
N GLY A 74 5.21 -3.48 -7.18
CA GLY A 74 5.16 -2.03 -7.31
C GLY A 74 5.60 -1.52 -8.69
N LEU A 75 6.71 -2.04 -9.21
CA LEU A 75 7.23 -1.66 -10.52
C LEU A 75 6.31 -2.13 -11.67
N ASP A 76 5.84 -3.37 -11.60
CA ASP A 76 4.96 -3.94 -12.62
C ASP A 76 3.62 -3.21 -12.69
N LEU A 77 3.05 -2.82 -11.54
CA LEU A 77 1.85 -1.98 -11.53
C LEU A 77 2.12 -0.62 -12.15
N ALA A 78 3.26 -0.01 -11.83
CA ALA A 78 3.61 1.30 -12.37
C ALA A 78 3.71 1.25 -13.90
N LEU A 79 4.34 0.21 -14.45
CA LEU A 79 4.36 -0.08 -15.88
C LEU A 79 2.95 -0.26 -16.45
N ALA A 80 2.14 -1.15 -15.85
CA ALA A 80 0.79 -1.45 -16.31
C ALA A 80 -0.14 -0.22 -16.35
N ARG A 81 0.04 0.71 -15.41
CA ARG A 81 -0.75 1.95 -15.30
C ARG A 81 -0.08 3.16 -15.96
N GLY A 82 1.07 2.98 -16.62
CA GLY A 82 1.85 4.05 -17.23
C GLY A 82 2.31 5.13 -16.23
N ILE A 83 2.46 4.78 -14.95
CA ILE A 83 2.96 5.65 -13.89
C ILE A 83 4.50 5.64 -13.97
N PRO A 84 5.17 6.80 -13.93
CA PRO A 84 6.62 6.86 -13.82
C PRO A 84 7.15 5.97 -12.69
N HIS A 85 8.21 5.21 -12.95
CA HIS A 85 8.81 4.34 -11.94
C HIS A 85 10.32 4.49 -11.86
N GLY A 86 10.94 3.88 -10.85
CA GLY A 86 12.39 3.76 -10.73
C GLY A 86 12.80 3.30 -9.34
N GLY A 87 13.92 3.83 -8.86
CA GLY A 87 14.47 3.51 -7.54
C GLY A 87 15.95 3.12 -7.62
N ALA A 88 16.57 2.99 -6.46
CA ALA A 88 17.94 2.51 -6.32
C ALA A 88 17.98 0.98 -6.28
N ILE A 89 18.91 0.38 -7.01
CA ILE A 89 19.19 -1.07 -7.02
C ILE A 89 20.66 -1.31 -6.70
N PRO A 90 21.07 -2.44 -6.07
CA PRO A 90 22.49 -2.74 -5.91
C PRO A 90 23.23 -2.76 -7.24
N TRP A 91 24.54 -2.53 -7.17
CA TRP A 91 25.47 -2.73 -8.29
C TRP A 91 25.26 -4.12 -8.94
N GLY A 92 25.28 -4.14 -10.26
CA GLY A 92 24.98 -5.32 -11.08
C GLY A 92 23.49 -5.66 -11.15
N ARG A 93 22.61 -4.71 -10.80
CA ARG A 93 21.14 -4.85 -10.81
C ARG A 93 20.64 -6.11 -10.09
N ARG A 94 21.32 -6.49 -9.00
CA ARG A 94 21.16 -7.80 -8.35
C ARG A 94 19.82 -7.94 -7.63
N THR A 95 19.16 -9.06 -7.88
CA THR A 95 17.96 -9.54 -7.18
C THR A 95 18.11 -11.02 -6.83
N GLU A 96 17.18 -11.63 -6.08
CA GLU A 96 17.24 -13.06 -5.81
C GLU A 96 16.97 -13.93 -7.04
N ALA A 97 16.33 -13.36 -8.07
CA ALA A 97 16.08 -14.02 -9.35
C ALA A 97 17.17 -13.73 -10.40
N GLY A 98 18.32 -13.19 -9.97
CA GLY A 98 19.39 -12.73 -10.85
C GLY A 98 19.26 -11.25 -11.22
N ILE A 99 19.73 -10.89 -12.41
CA ILE A 99 19.80 -9.50 -12.90
C ILE A 99 18.39 -8.98 -13.20
N LEU A 100 18.06 -7.78 -12.71
CA LEU A 100 16.80 -7.10 -13.02
C LEU A 100 16.77 -6.68 -14.51
N PRO A 101 15.75 -7.08 -15.30
CA PRO A 101 15.64 -6.67 -16.71
C PRO A 101 15.65 -5.16 -16.94
N ASP A 102 16.11 -4.71 -18.10
CA ASP A 102 16.31 -3.28 -18.42
C ASP A 102 15.00 -2.50 -18.63
N LYS A 103 13.88 -3.19 -18.79
CA LYS A 103 12.56 -2.54 -18.85
C LYS A 103 12.25 -1.72 -17.58
N TYR A 104 12.89 -2.05 -16.46
CA TYR A 104 12.74 -1.32 -15.20
C TYR A 104 13.80 -0.21 -15.06
N GLN A 105 13.35 1.04 -14.97
CA GLN A 105 14.20 2.25 -14.97
C GLN A 105 14.81 2.56 -13.59
N LEU A 106 15.57 1.62 -13.04
CA LEU A 106 16.26 1.76 -11.75
C LEU A 106 17.72 2.21 -11.94
N VAL A 107 18.21 2.99 -10.98
CA VAL A 107 19.58 3.51 -10.94
C VAL A 107 20.43 2.60 -10.07
N GLU A 108 21.54 2.12 -10.62
CA GLU A 108 22.49 1.31 -9.87
C GLU A 108 23.24 2.14 -8.84
N MET A 109 23.40 1.57 -7.65
CA MET A 109 24.28 2.07 -6.62
C MET A 109 25.72 1.67 -6.93
N GLU A 110 26.69 2.42 -6.43
CA GLU A 110 28.13 2.07 -6.47
C GLU A 110 28.50 0.92 -5.49
N THR A 111 27.49 0.24 -4.92
CA THR A 111 27.65 -0.85 -3.95
C THR A 111 26.61 -1.93 -4.22
N ASP A 112 26.96 -3.18 -3.91
CA ASP A 112 26.04 -4.31 -3.98
C ASP A 112 25.16 -4.49 -2.71
N SER A 113 25.21 -3.53 -1.78
CA SER A 113 24.51 -3.57 -0.50
C SER A 113 22.99 -3.38 -0.61
N TYR A 114 22.23 -4.43 -0.27
CA TYR A 114 20.77 -4.37 -0.14
C TYR A 114 20.28 -3.38 0.94
N PRO A 115 20.93 -3.24 2.11
CA PRO A 115 20.60 -2.18 3.06
C PRO A 115 20.77 -0.77 2.46
N ALA A 116 21.88 -0.50 1.76
CA ALA A 116 22.17 0.83 1.22
C ALA A 116 21.12 1.27 0.18
N ARG A 117 20.77 0.40 -0.77
CA ARG A 117 19.71 0.71 -1.75
C ARG A 117 18.33 0.84 -1.11
N SER A 118 18.03 0.12 -0.02
CA SER A 118 16.79 0.29 0.74
C SER A 118 16.71 1.67 1.38
N GLU A 119 17.78 2.08 2.04
CA GLU A 119 17.89 3.39 2.69
C GLU A 119 17.80 4.54 1.68
N LYS A 120 18.46 4.42 0.52
CA LYS A 120 18.35 5.39 -0.57
C LYS A 120 16.90 5.53 -1.07
N ASN A 121 16.21 4.42 -1.34
CA ASN A 121 14.79 4.45 -1.74
C ASN A 121 13.87 5.06 -0.67
N ILE A 122 14.16 4.87 0.62
CA ILE A 122 13.41 5.52 1.70
C ILE A 122 13.59 7.03 1.65
N LEU A 123 14.82 7.51 1.46
CA LEU A 123 15.13 8.95 1.44
C LEU A 123 14.51 9.64 0.23
N ASP A 124 14.53 8.98 -0.93
CA ASP A 124 14.06 9.52 -2.22
C ASP A 124 12.53 9.51 -2.41
N ALA A 125 11.78 8.83 -1.53
CA ALA A 125 10.32 8.82 -1.58
C ALA A 125 9.70 9.75 -0.53
N ASP A 126 8.49 10.25 -0.75
CA ASP A 126 7.76 10.99 0.30
C ASP A 126 7.34 10.06 1.43
N VAL A 127 6.96 8.82 1.10
CA VAL A 127 6.56 7.78 2.05
C VAL A 127 7.05 6.41 1.62
N THR A 128 7.17 5.50 2.59
CA THR A 128 7.41 4.08 2.34
C THR A 128 6.22 3.23 2.77
N VAL A 129 5.79 2.32 1.90
CA VAL A 129 4.74 1.34 2.18
C VAL A 129 5.35 -0.05 2.15
N ILE A 130 5.17 -0.80 3.23
CA ILE A 130 5.76 -2.12 3.42
C ILE A 130 4.65 -3.18 3.47
N PHE A 131 4.73 -4.17 2.60
CA PHE A 131 3.79 -5.30 2.53
C PHE A 131 4.43 -6.59 3.04
N THR A 132 3.75 -7.29 3.94
CA THR A 132 4.13 -8.63 4.41
C THR A 132 2.90 -9.49 4.71
N HIS A 133 3.08 -10.81 4.76
CA HIS A 133 2.24 -11.68 5.59
C HIS A 133 2.89 -11.83 6.96
N GLY A 134 2.20 -11.37 8.01
CA GLY A 134 2.67 -11.43 9.37
C GLY A 134 3.60 -10.29 9.77
N LYS A 135 4.31 -10.48 10.88
CA LYS A 135 5.20 -9.46 11.48
C LYS A 135 6.38 -9.14 10.56
N LEU A 136 6.84 -7.89 10.64
CA LEU A 136 8.05 -7.46 9.93
C LEU A 136 9.28 -8.19 10.45
N ALA A 137 10.08 -8.73 9.52
CA ALA A 137 11.35 -9.39 9.78
C ALA A 137 12.38 -9.04 8.69
N GLY A 138 13.65 -9.30 8.95
CA GLY A 138 14.74 -9.12 7.99
C GLY A 138 14.75 -7.74 7.32
N GLY A 139 14.85 -7.72 5.99
CA GLY A 139 14.89 -6.49 5.19
C GLY A 139 13.67 -5.58 5.41
N SER A 140 12.47 -6.12 5.55
CA SER A 140 11.26 -5.33 5.79
C SER A 140 11.28 -4.63 7.16
N LEU A 141 11.85 -5.28 8.19
CA LEU A 141 12.05 -4.66 9.51
C LEU A 141 13.12 -3.56 9.46
N PHE A 142 14.22 -3.81 8.75
CA PHE A 142 15.26 -2.81 8.49
C PHE A 142 14.66 -1.57 7.82
N THR A 143 13.86 -1.74 6.75
CA THR A 143 13.19 -0.65 6.04
C THR A 143 12.33 0.19 6.98
N ARG A 144 11.52 -0.45 7.85
CA ARG A 144 10.71 0.29 8.84
C ARG A 144 11.58 1.06 9.84
N SER A 145 12.65 0.44 10.33
CA SER A 145 13.56 1.06 11.30
C SER A 145 14.23 2.30 10.70
N LYS A 146 14.78 2.17 9.49
CA LYS A 146 15.43 3.27 8.76
C LYS A 146 14.47 4.40 8.39
N ALA A 147 13.26 4.08 7.94
CA ALA A 147 12.26 5.11 7.67
C ALA A 147 11.94 5.93 8.93
N ARG A 148 11.80 5.27 10.10
CA ARG A 148 11.62 5.97 11.37
C ARG A 148 12.84 6.80 11.77
N GLN A 149 14.05 6.25 11.64
CA GLN A 149 15.29 6.96 11.93
C GLN A 149 15.40 8.27 11.13
N HIS A 150 15.00 8.24 9.86
CA HIS A 150 15.02 9.39 8.95
C HIS A 150 13.78 10.27 9.02
N ASN A 151 12.87 10.03 9.98
CA ASN A 151 11.59 10.74 10.10
C ASN A 151 10.73 10.70 8.82
N LYS A 152 10.88 9.65 8.01
CA LYS A 152 10.07 9.43 6.80
C LYS A 152 8.79 8.67 7.17
N PRO A 153 7.60 9.13 6.74
CA PRO A 153 6.36 8.41 7.04
C PRO A 153 6.40 7.00 6.43
N VAL A 154 6.03 6.01 7.26
CA VAL A 154 6.03 4.61 6.88
C VAL A 154 4.73 3.93 7.27
N LEU A 155 4.14 3.18 6.33
CA LEU A 155 2.97 2.35 6.55
C LEU A 155 3.36 0.88 6.39
N HIS A 156 2.99 0.06 7.37
CA HIS A 156 3.08 -1.39 7.28
C HIS A 156 1.67 -1.97 7.06
N ILE A 157 1.51 -2.77 6.02
CA ILE A 157 0.31 -3.55 5.72
C ILE A 157 0.64 -5.02 5.91
N ASP A 158 0.05 -5.59 6.96
CA ASP A 158 0.07 -7.03 7.25
C ASP A 158 -1.15 -7.68 6.58
N LEU A 159 -0.89 -8.48 5.55
CA LEU A 159 -1.89 -9.13 4.69
C LEU A 159 -2.44 -10.45 5.25
N ASP A 160 -1.96 -10.89 6.42
CA ASP A 160 -2.64 -11.94 7.20
C ASP A 160 -3.79 -11.37 8.03
N LYS A 161 -3.71 -10.08 8.37
CA LYS A 161 -4.67 -9.42 9.25
C LYS A 161 -5.74 -8.63 8.52
N ARG A 162 -5.59 -8.44 7.21
CA ARG A 162 -6.42 -7.52 6.42
C ARG A 162 -6.77 -8.12 5.06
N GLY A 163 -8.03 -7.96 4.68
CA GLY A 163 -8.48 -8.20 3.32
C GLY A 163 -7.91 -7.16 2.34
N LEU A 164 -7.92 -7.47 1.04
CA LEU A 164 -7.35 -6.61 0.01
C LEU A 164 -8.00 -5.22 -0.03
N SER A 165 -9.32 -5.14 0.04
CA SER A 165 -10.06 -3.87 0.05
C SER A 165 -9.76 -3.02 1.29
N GLU A 166 -9.64 -3.66 2.46
CA GLU A 166 -9.29 -2.97 3.70
C GLU A 166 -7.87 -2.39 3.62
N ALA A 167 -6.92 -3.19 3.14
CA ALA A 167 -5.55 -2.76 2.93
C ALA A 167 -5.46 -1.60 1.92
N ALA A 168 -6.20 -1.67 0.81
CA ALA A 168 -6.27 -0.63 -0.22
C ALA A 168 -6.84 0.68 0.33
N LEU A 169 -7.91 0.60 1.15
CA LEU A 169 -8.49 1.77 1.80
C LEU A 169 -7.48 2.44 2.75
N ILE A 170 -6.81 1.66 3.59
CA ILE A 170 -5.80 2.16 4.53
C ILE A 170 -4.67 2.84 3.78
N LEU A 171 -4.19 2.21 2.71
CA LEU A 171 -3.16 2.80 1.85
C LEU A 171 -3.63 4.13 1.25
N SER A 172 -4.83 4.16 0.66
CA SER A 172 -5.38 5.37 0.03
C SER A 172 -5.48 6.53 1.02
N LEU A 173 -5.94 6.26 2.25
CA LEU A 173 -5.99 7.26 3.32
C LEU A 173 -4.60 7.74 3.71
N PHE A 174 -3.64 6.83 3.85
CA PHE A 174 -2.26 7.15 4.18
C PHE A 174 -1.58 8.03 3.12
N LEU A 175 -1.69 7.68 1.84
CA LEU A 175 -1.10 8.45 0.74
C LEU A 175 -1.66 9.87 0.68
N ARG A 176 -2.97 10.04 0.87
CA ARG A 176 -3.58 11.37 0.85
C ARG A 176 -3.23 12.22 2.06
N LYS A 177 -3.19 11.61 3.25
CA LYS A 177 -2.79 12.30 4.49
C LYS A 177 -1.41 12.93 4.34
N ASN A 178 -0.50 12.22 3.69
CA ASN A 178 0.88 12.66 3.48
C ASN A 178 1.09 13.46 2.18
N ARG A 179 0.03 13.73 1.39
CA ARG A 179 0.08 14.49 0.11
C ARG A 179 1.17 13.98 -0.84
N VAL A 180 1.24 12.65 -0.95
CA VAL A 180 2.35 11.95 -1.59
C VAL A 180 2.40 12.18 -3.10
N LYS A 181 3.62 12.39 -3.61
CA LYS A 181 3.97 12.34 -5.03
C LYS A 181 4.80 11.11 -5.35
N VAL A 182 5.73 10.73 -4.49
CA VAL A 182 6.64 9.58 -4.68
C VAL A 182 6.40 8.54 -3.58
N VAL A 183 6.01 7.33 -3.97
CA VAL A 183 5.82 6.19 -3.06
C VAL A 183 6.96 5.19 -3.24
N ASN A 184 7.67 4.87 -2.16
CA ASN A 184 8.52 3.69 -2.10
C ASN A 184 7.69 2.46 -1.70
N VAL A 185 7.67 1.44 -2.55
CA VAL A 185 7.05 0.15 -2.27
C VAL A 185 8.13 -0.83 -1.85
N ALA A 186 7.96 -1.43 -0.67
CA ALA A 186 8.87 -2.42 -0.11
C ALA A 186 8.10 -3.63 0.44
N GLY A 187 8.78 -4.74 0.69
CA GLY A 187 8.18 -5.86 1.40
C GLY A 187 8.97 -7.15 1.29
N THR A 188 8.30 -8.26 1.63
CA THR A 188 8.91 -9.59 1.58
C THR A 188 9.23 -9.98 0.12
N ARG A 189 10.38 -10.65 -0.06
CA ARG A 189 10.81 -11.25 -1.34
C ARG A 189 10.08 -12.56 -1.62
N ALA A 190 9.90 -12.90 -2.90
CA ALA A 190 9.07 -14.02 -3.32
C ALA A 190 9.52 -15.37 -2.75
N SER A 191 10.82 -15.61 -2.61
CA SER A 191 11.35 -16.87 -2.06
C SER A 191 10.97 -17.10 -0.58
N LYS A 192 10.56 -16.04 0.13
CA LYS A 192 10.11 -16.12 1.53
C LYS A 192 8.60 -16.09 1.65
N ASP A 193 7.92 -15.59 0.62
CA ASP A 193 6.48 -15.44 0.58
C ASP A 193 6.00 -15.42 -0.88
N PRO A 194 5.64 -16.58 -1.46
CA PRO A 194 5.26 -16.67 -2.86
C PRO A 194 3.96 -15.89 -3.19
N ALA A 195 3.12 -15.62 -2.20
CA ALA A 195 1.86 -14.90 -2.39
C ALA A 195 2.00 -13.37 -2.33
N ILE A 196 3.14 -12.84 -1.85
CA ILE A 196 3.29 -11.41 -1.59
C ILE A 196 3.17 -10.55 -2.84
N TYR A 197 3.70 -11.02 -3.98
CA TYR A 197 3.66 -10.30 -5.25
C TYR A 197 2.20 -10.02 -5.65
N ARG A 198 1.39 -11.07 -5.77
CA ARG A 198 0.01 -10.95 -6.27
C ARG A 198 -0.85 -10.07 -5.36
N LYS A 199 -0.69 -10.21 -4.03
CA LYS A 199 -1.48 -9.43 -3.07
C LYS A 199 -1.03 -7.98 -3.01
N THR A 200 0.27 -7.71 -3.09
CA THR A 200 0.80 -6.34 -3.15
C THR A 200 0.28 -5.63 -4.39
N TYR A 201 0.37 -6.28 -5.56
CA TYR A 201 -0.18 -5.75 -6.82
C TYR A 201 -1.66 -5.40 -6.66
N ALA A 202 -2.48 -6.35 -6.19
CA ALA A 202 -3.92 -6.16 -6.04
C ALA A 202 -4.28 -5.01 -5.09
N VAL A 203 -3.60 -4.89 -3.94
CA VAL A 203 -3.85 -3.78 -3.01
C VAL A 203 -3.50 -2.44 -3.62
N LEU A 204 -2.35 -2.34 -4.30
CA LEU A 204 -1.94 -1.09 -4.95
C LEU A 204 -2.89 -0.73 -6.11
N ASP A 205 -3.31 -1.71 -6.90
CA ASP A 205 -4.23 -1.54 -8.02
C ASP A 205 -5.59 -1.01 -7.53
N LEU A 206 -6.20 -1.68 -6.54
CA LEU A 206 -7.44 -1.25 -5.88
C LEU A 206 -7.30 0.15 -5.26
N CYS A 207 -6.18 0.43 -4.59
CA CYS A 207 -5.93 1.74 -3.97
C CYS A 207 -5.96 2.88 -5.00
N LEU A 208 -5.53 2.61 -6.23
CA LEU A 208 -5.42 3.59 -7.30
C LEU A 208 -6.63 3.61 -8.23
N GLU A 209 -7.68 2.84 -7.96
CA GLU A 209 -8.92 2.89 -8.73
C GLU A 209 -9.61 4.26 -8.61
N ARG A 210 -10.08 4.77 -9.76
CA ARG A 210 -10.68 6.11 -9.84
C ARG A 210 -12.08 6.21 -9.24
N ARG A 211 -12.81 5.09 -9.18
CA ARG A 211 -14.22 5.04 -8.77
C ARG A 211 -14.40 4.94 -7.25
N GLY A 212 -13.33 4.70 -6.50
CA GLY A 212 -13.40 4.43 -5.07
C GLY A 212 -13.16 2.96 -4.74
N VAL A 213 -13.11 2.64 -3.45
CA VAL A 213 -12.86 1.26 -2.98
C VAL A 213 -14.13 0.75 -2.31
N GLN A 214 -14.61 -0.42 -2.74
CA GLN A 214 -15.67 -1.16 -2.05
C GLN A 214 -15.04 -2.01 -0.94
N LEU A 215 -15.55 -1.84 0.29
CA LEU A 215 -15.19 -2.65 1.44
C LEU A 215 -16.36 -3.57 1.78
N ASP A 216 -16.17 -4.85 1.54
CA ASP A 216 -17.09 -5.88 2.01
C ASP A 216 -16.79 -6.17 3.48
N LEU A 217 -17.83 -6.11 4.31
CA LEU A 217 -17.72 -6.33 5.73
C LEU A 217 -18.07 -7.79 6.01
N PHE A 218 -17.04 -8.60 6.25
CA PHE A 218 -17.21 -9.99 6.65
C PHE A 218 -17.38 -10.07 8.17
N PHE A 219 -18.50 -10.63 8.60
CA PHE A 219 -18.79 -10.92 10.00
C PHE A 219 -18.86 -12.44 10.16
N PRO A 220 -17.91 -13.08 10.85
CA PRO A 220 -18.10 -14.47 11.25
C PRO A 220 -19.35 -14.52 12.15
N GLU A 221 -20.21 -15.51 11.91
CA GLU A 221 -21.40 -15.77 12.74
C GLU A 221 -21.04 -16.11 14.19
#